data_AF-A0A139MNJ8-F1
#
_entry.id   AF-A0A139MNJ8-F1
#
_cell.length_a   1.000
_cell.length_b   1.000
_cell.length_c   1.000
_cell.angle_alpha   90.00
_cell.angle_beta   90.00
_cell.angle_gamma   90.00
#
_symmetry.space_group_name_H-M   'P 1'
#
loop_
_entity.id
_entity.type
_entity.pdbx_description
1 polymer ?
#
loop_
_entity_poly.entity_id
_entity_poly.type
_entity_poly.pdbx_seq_one_letter_code
_entity_poly.pdbx_strand_id
1 'polypeptide(L)'
;MPARSRFGNKVTAQLFRLVTGVAITDTQTGLRGLSTELIPWLLSLKGERFEYEFNMLLEADRSGYDIHEVPIETVYIEGNESSHFRPIQDSIRIYSPFLKFSGASILAAIVDALALFTLVALTKNLLISVILARLISATTQCLLNANLVFNRSNPLLISIVRYFLLVAVILTCNYFMLKVLISIGLGLILSKLLTETILFILSYRVQRKFVFN
;
A
#
# COMPACT_ATOMS: atom_id res chain seq x y z
N MET A 1 0.62 18.61 -22.53
CA MET A 1 0.88 19.05 -21.15
C MET A 1 2.27 19.69 -21.05
N PRO A 2 2.46 20.78 -20.30
CA PRO A 2 3.78 21.35 -19.98
C PRO A 2 4.70 20.33 -19.26
N ALA A 3 6.02 20.38 -19.50
CA ALA A 3 6.96 19.34 -19.07
C ALA A 3 6.99 19.09 -17.54
N ARG A 4 6.88 20.14 -16.72
CA ARG A 4 6.85 20.02 -15.24
C ARG A 4 5.59 19.32 -14.73
N SER A 5 4.43 19.61 -15.33
CA SER A 5 3.15 18.97 -14.98
C SER A 5 3.10 17.51 -15.46
N ARG A 6 3.69 17.20 -16.63
CA ARG A 6 3.84 15.80 -17.10
C ARG A 6 4.65 14.94 -16.15
N PHE A 7 5.74 15.47 -15.60
CA PHE A 7 6.57 14.72 -14.65
C PHE A 7 5.82 14.45 -13.35
N GLY A 8 5.17 15.47 -12.79
CA GLY A 8 4.33 15.33 -11.60
C GLY A 8 3.22 14.29 -11.79
N ASN A 9 2.47 14.39 -12.89
CA ASN A 9 1.40 13.43 -13.20
C ASN A 9 1.94 12.01 -13.39
N LYS A 10 3.09 11.83 -14.06
CA LYS A 10 3.70 10.49 -14.24
C LYS A 10 4.11 9.86 -12.91
N VAL A 11 4.70 10.64 -12.01
CA VAL A 11 5.07 10.17 -10.67
C VAL A 11 3.81 9.82 -9.87
N THR A 12 2.81 10.70 -9.86
CA THR A 12 1.52 10.47 -9.18
C THR A 12 0.78 9.26 -9.74
N ALA A 13 0.76 9.07 -11.06
CA ALA A 13 0.15 7.92 -11.73
C ALA A 13 0.86 6.60 -11.39
N GLN A 14 2.20 6.59 -11.36
CA GLN A 14 2.98 5.43 -10.96
C GLN A 14 2.74 5.07 -9.48
N LEU A 15 2.71 6.07 -8.61
CA LEU A 15 2.42 5.92 -7.19
C LEU A 15 0.98 5.43 -6.96
N PHE A 16 0.02 6.05 -7.63
CA PHE A 16 -1.38 5.63 -7.61
C PHE A 16 -1.48 4.15 -8.00
N ARG A 17 -0.93 3.76 -9.15
CA ARG A 17 -0.90 2.36 -9.58
C ARG A 17 -0.21 1.43 -8.58
N LEU A 18 0.84 1.87 -7.92
CA LEU A 18 1.55 1.05 -6.94
C LEU A 18 0.70 0.81 -5.69
N VAL A 19 -0.03 1.83 -5.24
CA VAL A 19 -0.85 1.80 -4.03
C VAL A 19 -2.24 1.20 -4.29
N THR A 20 -2.95 1.69 -5.30
CA THR A 20 -4.32 1.29 -5.67
C THR A 20 -4.36 0.08 -6.59
N GLY A 21 -3.27 -0.28 -7.26
CA GLY A 21 -3.27 -1.38 -8.23
C GLY A 21 -3.96 -1.05 -9.56
N VAL A 22 -4.70 0.07 -9.62
CA VAL A 22 -5.38 0.56 -10.82
C VAL A 22 -4.39 1.36 -11.67
N ALA A 23 -4.24 0.97 -12.93
CA ALA A 23 -3.42 1.70 -13.86
C ALA A 23 -4.23 2.86 -14.45
N ILE A 24 -3.85 4.08 -14.09
CA ILE A 24 -4.36 5.32 -14.69
C ILE A 24 -3.15 6.09 -15.20
N THR A 25 -3.18 6.50 -16.46
CA THR A 25 -2.16 7.32 -17.10
C THR A 25 -2.32 8.80 -16.82
N ASP A 26 -3.56 9.28 -16.66
CA ASP A 26 -3.86 10.67 -16.30
C ASP A 26 -4.74 10.80 -15.05
N THR A 27 -4.09 10.93 -13.89
CA THR A 27 -4.80 11.16 -12.62
C THR A 27 -5.33 12.58 -12.45
N GLN A 28 -4.96 13.50 -13.34
CA GLN A 28 -5.21 14.94 -13.24
C GLN A 28 -6.22 15.44 -14.29
N THR A 29 -6.87 14.54 -15.04
CA THR A 29 -7.94 14.93 -15.95
C THR A 29 -9.19 15.40 -15.17
N GLY A 30 -9.62 16.61 -15.49
CA GLY A 30 -10.91 17.16 -15.05
C GLY A 30 -12.09 16.74 -15.95
N LEU A 31 -11.82 16.15 -17.12
CA LEU A 31 -12.86 15.64 -18.01
C LEU A 31 -13.14 14.17 -17.69
N ARG A 32 -14.34 13.87 -17.21
CA ARG A 32 -14.78 12.53 -16.80
C ARG A 32 -16.22 12.27 -17.24
N GLY A 33 -16.47 11.11 -17.83
CA GLY A 33 -17.82 10.61 -18.04
C GLY A 33 -18.26 9.80 -16.83
N LEU A 34 -19.41 10.15 -16.24
CA LEU A 34 -19.96 9.48 -15.05
C LEU A 34 -21.42 9.10 -15.33
N SER A 35 -21.79 7.85 -15.05
CA SER A 35 -23.20 7.43 -15.10
C SER A 35 -23.99 8.11 -13.99
N THR A 36 -25.25 8.46 -14.25
CA THR A 36 -26.17 9.01 -13.24
C THR A 36 -26.44 8.04 -12.10
N GLU A 37 -26.25 6.74 -12.32
CA GLU A 37 -26.38 5.71 -11.28
C GLU A 37 -25.32 5.85 -10.17
N LEU A 38 -24.21 6.53 -10.47
CA LEU A 38 -23.13 6.77 -9.51
C LEU A 38 -23.43 7.92 -8.55
N ILE A 39 -24.48 8.73 -8.77
CA ILE A 39 -24.78 9.93 -7.99
C ILE A 39 -24.81 9.66 -6.47
N PRO A 40 -25.48 8.61 -5.95
CA PRO A 40 -25.49 8.35 -4.51
C PRO A 40 -24.09 8.11 -3.94
N TRP A 41 -23.24 7.37 -4.68
CA TRP A 41 -21.85 7.13 -4.28
C TRP A 41 -21.03 8.43 -4.36
N LEU A 42 -21.15 9.19 -5.44
CA LEU A 42 -20.47 10.46 -5.63
C LEU A 42 -20.77 11.44 -4.48
N LEU A 43 -22.01 11.51 -4.01
CA LEU A 43 -22.40 12.35 -2.88
C LEU A 43 -21.86 11.86 -1.53
N SER A 44 -21.51 10.57 -1.41
CA SER A 44 -20.93 10.00 -0.19
C SER A 44 -19.43 10.29 -0.03
N LEU A 45 -18.74 10.64 -1.12
CA LEU A 45 -17.33 10.93 -1.12
C LEU A 45 -17.03 12.23 -0.39
N LYS A 46 -15.97 12.23 0.42
CA LYS A 46 -15.50 13.41 1.15
C LYS A 46 -14.52 14.21 0.30
N GLY A 47 -14.40 15.50 0.63
CA GLY A 47 -13.41 16.39 0.05
C GLY A 47 -14.01 17.43 -0.89
N GLU A 48 -13.17 18.35 -1.34
CA GLU A 48 -13.59 19.45 -2.22
C GLU A 48 -12.61 19.60 -3.39
N ARG A 49 -13.10 20.05 -4.55
CA ARG A 49 -12.27 20.36 -5.74
C ARG A 49 -11.34 19.18 -6.11
N PHE A 50 -10.03 19.41 -6.27
CA PHE A 50 -9.05 18.38 -6.60
C PHE A 50 -9.02 17.21 -5.60
N GLU A 51 -9.24 17.48 -4.31
CA GLU A 51 -9.30 16.40 -3.32
C GLU A 51 -10.47 15.47 -3.61
N TYR A 52 -11.63 16.03 -3.97
CA TYR A 52 -12.80 15.25 -4.30
C TYR A 52 -12.56 14.39 -5.54
N GLU A 53 -12.02 15.00 -6.60
CA GLU A 53 -11.62 14.31 -7.82
C GLU A 53 -10.63 13.17 -7.54
N PHE A 54 -9.72 13.37 -6.60
CA PHE A 54 -8.73 12.37 -6.24
C PHE A 54 -9.32 11.24 -5.40
N ASN A 55 -10.15 11.57 -4.40
CA ASN A 55 -10.85 10.60 -3.56
C ASN A 55 -11.80 9.73 -4.40
N MET A 56 -12.43 10.30 -5.43
CA MET A 56 -13.21 9.54 -6.42
C MET A 56 -12.38 8.43 -7.07
N LEU A 57 -11.14 8.73 -7.50
CA LEU A 57 -10.26 7.72 -8.09
C LEU A 57 -9.82 6.67 -7.07
N LEU A 58 -9.50 7.10 -5.83
CA LEU A 58 -9.07 6.18 -4.76
C LEU A 58 -10.17 5.21 -4.31
N GLU A 59 -11.41 5.68 -4.24
CA GLU A 59 -12.55 4.91 -3.71
C GLU A 59 -13.32 4.14 -4.79
N ALA A 60 -13.11 4.42 -6.09
CA ALA A 60 -13.77 3.73 -7.19
C ALA A 60 -13.55 2.20 -7.13
N ASP A 61 -12.29 1.76 -7.06
CA ASP A 61 -11.90 0.34 -6.97
C ASP A 61 -12.51 -0.34 -5.73
N ARG A 62 -12.50 0.35 -4.58
CA ARG A 62 -13.09 -0.15 -3.32
C ARG A 62 -14.60 -0.26 -3.38
N SER A 63 -15.24 0.59 -4.17
CA SER A 63 -16.69 0.63 -4.34
C SER A 63 -17.15 -0.28 -5.48
N GLY A 64 -16.24 -1.02 -6.11
CA GLY A 64 -16.53 -1.97 -7.18
C GLY A 64 -16.73 -1.32 -8.55
N TYR A 65 -16.27 -0.08 -8.75
CA TYR A 65 -16.36 0.63 -10.01
C TYR A 65 -15.05 0.54 -10.79
N ASP A 66 -15.16 0.14 -12.07
CA ASP A 66 -14.04 0.11 -13.00
C ASP A 66 -13.76 1.50 -13.58
N ILE A 67 -12.47 1.81 -13.78
CA ILE A 67 -12.02 3.05 -14.41
C ILE A 67 -11.51 2.73 -15.82
N HIS A 68 -12.04 3.43 -16.81
CA HIS A 68 -11.61 3.32 -18.21
C HIS A 68 -11.09 4.66 -18.72
N GLU A 69 -9.89 4.65 -19.31
CA GLU A 69 -9.29 5.82 -19.94
C GLU A 69 -9.63 5.84 -21.43
N VAL A 70 -10.26 6.92 -21.88
CA VAL A 70 -10.52 7.17 -23.30
C VAL A 70 -9.56 8.27 -23.76
N PRO A 71 -8.68 8.00 -24.75
CA PRO A 71 -7.75 9.00 -25.24
C PRO A 71 -8.50 10.16 -25.88
N ILE A 72 -8.19 11.38 -25.45
CA ILE A 72 -8.72 12.63 -25.99
C ILE A 72 -7.58 13.52 -26.47
N GLU A 73 -7.86 14.36 -27.45
CA GLU A 73 -6.89 15.34 -27.93
C GLU A 73 -6.84 16.52 -26.96
N THR A 74 -5.64 16.82 -26.45
CA THR A 74 -5.47 17.84 -25.42
C THR A 74 -5.36 19.23 -26.04
N VAL A 75 -6.41 20.05 -25.90
CA VAL A 75 -6.39 21.46 -26.30
C VAL A 75 -5.89 22.31 -25.11
N TYR A 76 -4.67 22.83 -25.19
CA TYR A 76 -4.13 23.74 -24.18
C TYR A 76 -4.33 25.19 -24.62
N ILE A 77 -5.26 25.88 -23.98
CA ILE A 77 -5.49 27.31 -24.17
C ILE A 77 -4.70 28.05 -23.08
N GLU A 78 -3.90 29.05 -23.46
CA GLU A 78 -3.25 30.03 -22.56
C GLU A 78 -2.39 29.46 -21.40
N GLY A 79 -1.43 28.57 -21.68
CA GLY A 79 -0.26 28.39 -20.81
C GLY A 79 -0.49 27.83 -19.39
N ASN A 80 -1.74 27.51 -19.01
CA ASN A 80 -2.12 26.87 -17.76
C ASN A 80 -1.83 27.71 -16.49
N GLU A 81 -2.39 28.93 -16.41
CA GLU A 81 -2.13 29.88 -15.30
C GLU A 81 -2.68 29.48 -13.91
N SER A 82 -3.47 28.41 -13.76
CA SER A 82 -3.95 28.03 -12.41
C SER A 82 -4.28 26.55 -12.23
N SER A 83 -3.28 25.67 -12.27
CA SER A 83 -3.41 24.40 -11.54
C SER A 83 -3.19 24.65 -10.04
N HIS A 84 -4.25 24.91 -9.28
CA HIS A 84 -4.20 24.96 -7.80
C HIS A 84 -4.02 23.57 -7.16
N PHE A 85 -3.18 22.72 -7.76
CA PHE A 85 -2.74 21.45 -7.19
C PHE A 85 -1.93 21.73 -5.93
N ARG A 86 -2.17 20.97 -4.85
CA ARG A 86 -1.43 21.08 -3.58
C ARG A 86 -0.53 19.85 -3.43
N PRO A 87 0.72 19.89 -3.93
CA PRO A 87 1.53 18.69 -4.12
C PRO A 87 1.72 17.84 -2.86
N ILE A 88 1.81 18.49 -1.70
CA ILE A 88 2.11 17.82 -0.43
C ILE A 88 0.86 17.14 0.15
N GLN A 89 -0.28 17.83 0.21
CA GLN A 89 -1.51 17.30 0.81
C GLN A 89 -2.05 16.11 -0.01
N ASP A 90 -2.05 16.26 -1.34
CA ASP A 90 -2.55 15.24 -2.25
C ASP A 90 -1.63 14.00 -2.24
N SER A 91 -0.31 14.20 -2.18
CA SER A 91 0.63 13.10 -1.99
C SER A 91 0.39 12.34 -0.69
N ILE A 92 0.19 13.03 0.44
CA ILE A 92 -0.05 12.37 1.74
C ILE A 92 -1.29 11.47 1.69
N ARG A 93 -2.37 11.88 1.00
CA ARG A 93 -3.56 11.04 0.85
C ARG A 93 -3.30 9.79 0.03
N ILE A 94 -2.54 9.89 -1.05
CA ILE A 94 -2.08 8.74 -1.85
C ILE A 94 -1.27 7.78 -0.98
N TYR A 95 -0.35 8.34 -0.20
CA TYR A 95 0.51 7.56 0.67
C TYR A 95 -0.21 7.03 1.90
N SER A 96 -1.37 7.57 2.29
CA SER A 96 -2.01 7.26 3.57
C SER A 96 -2.21 5.75 3.80
N PRO A 97 -2.73 4.94 2.85
CA PRO A 97 -2.83 3.50 3.03
C PRO A 97 -1.46 2.82 3.24
N PHE A 98 -0.44 3.24 2.48
CA PHE A 98 0.91 2.71 2.60
C PHE A 98 1.62 3.17 3.89
N LEU A 99 1.38 4.41 4.33
CA LEU A 99 1.90 4.96 5.59
C LEU A 99 1.26 4.28 6.79
N LYS A 100 -0.05 4.03 6.75
CA LYS A 100 -0.74 3.24 7.80
C LYS A 100 -0.19 1.81 7.85
N PHE A 101 0.02 1.17 6.69
CA PHE A 101 0.65 -0.15 6.63
C PHE A 101 2.09 -0.16 7.16
N SER A 102 2.87 0.86 6.81
CA SER A 102 4.25 1.02 7.28
C SER A 102 4.28 1.26 8.79
N GLY A 103 3.41 2.12 9.31
CA GLY A 103 3.26 2.37 10.73
C GLY A 103 2.86 1.11 11.49
N ALA A 104 1.89 0.34 10.99
CA ALA A 104 1.51 -0.95 11.56
C ALA A 104 2.72 -1.90 11.59
N SER A 105 3.45 -2.03 10.47
CA SER A 105 4.63 -2.89 10.34
C SER A 105 5.76 -2.53 11.32
N ILE A 106 6.01 -1.23 11.51
CA ILE A 106 6.98 -0.74 12.49
C ILE A 106 6.52 -1.07 13.91
N LEU A 107 5.24 -0.86 14.23
CA LEU A 107 4.70 -1.22 15.54
C LEU A 107 4.83 -2.71 15.81
N ALA A 108 4.52 -3.57 14.84
CA ALA A 108 4.70 -5.00 14.99
C ALA A 108 6.17 -5.40 15.16
N ALA A 109 7.12 -4.72 14.49
CA ALA A 109 8.54 -4.95 14.70
C ALA A 109 9.00 -4.56 16.11
N ILE A 110 8.46 -3.46 16.67
CA ILE A 110 8.72 -3.05 18.06
C ILE A 110 8.14 -4.10 19.03
N VAL A 111 6.91 -4.55 18.79
CA VAL A 111 6.28 -5.61 19.59
C VAL A 111 7.08 -6.91 19.54
N ASP A 112 7.57 -7.30 18.35
CA ASP A 112 8.43 -8.47 18.15
C ASP A 112 9.70 -8.38 19.00
N ALA A 113 10.40 -7.24 18.93
CA ALA A 113 11.63 -7.01 19.70
C ALA A 113 11.38 -7.06 21.22
N LEU A 114 10.34 -6.35 21.70
CA LEU A 114 10.00 -6.33 23.13
C LEU A 114 9.57 -7.71 23.64
N ALA A 115 8.73 -8.42 22.87
CA ALA A 115 8.32 -9.79 23.20
C ALA A 115 9.52 -10.74 23.23
N LEU A 116 10.46 -10.62 22.28
CA LEU A 116 11.64 -11.45 22.25
C LEU A 116 12.52 -11.25 23.50
N PHE A 117 12.87 -10.01 23.83
CA PHE A 117 13.73 -9.73 24.98
C PHE A 117 13.10 -10.18 26.30
N THR A 118 11.79 -9.96 26.47
CA THR A 118 11.07 -10.39 27.68
C THR A 118 10.95 -11.91 27.78
N LEU A 119 10.62 -12.60 26.69
CA LEU A 119 10.47 -14.06 26.67
C LEU A 119 11.80 -14.79 26.84
N VAL A 120 12.90 -14.27 26.28
CA VAL A 120 14.24 -14.84 26.48
C VAL A 120 14.64 -14.73 27.95
N ALA A 121 14.37 -13.59 28.60
CA ALA A 121 14.66 -13.39 30.01
C ALA A 121 13.89 -14.36 30.92
N LEU A 122 12.64 -14.70 30.56
CA LEU A 122 11.76 -15.58 31.34
C LEU A 122 12.03 -17.07 31.09
N THR A 123 12.10 -17.48 29.82
CA THR A 123 12.14 -18.90 29.44
C THR A 123 13.55 -19.47 29.37
N LYS A 124 14.56 -18.60 29.19
CA LYS A 124 15.95 -18.97 28.88
C LYS A 124 16.11 -19.86 27.63
N ASN A 125 15.05 -20.05 26.86
CA ASN A 125 15.05 -20.84 25.63
C ASN A 125 14.83 -19.90 24.45
N LEU A 126 15.90 -19.69 23.67
CA LEU A 126 15.90 -18.78 22.52
C LEU A 126 14.86 -19.20 21.47
N LEU A 127 14.77 -20.50 21.16
CA LEU A 127 13.91 -21.00 20.10
C LEU A 127 12.43 -20.73 20.41
N ILE A 128 12.01 -21.10 21.63
CA ILE A 128 10.63 -20.87 22.09
C ILE A 128 10.30 -19.37 22.11
N SER A 129 11.24 -18.55 22.59
CA SER A 129 11.07 -17.10 22.66
C SER A 129 10.90 -16.45 21.29
N VAL A 130 11.71 -16.86 20.30
CA VAL A 130 11.63 -16.36 18.92
C VAL A 130 10.29 -16.73 18.28
N ILE A 131 9.85 -17.99 18.44
CA ILE A 131 8.58 -18.45 17.88
C ILE A 131 7.40 -17.70 18.50
N LEU A 132 7.36 -17.59 19.83
CA LEU A 132 6.28 -16.89 20.53
C LEU A 132 6.25 -15.39 20.23
N ALA A 133 7.41 -14.73 20.23
CA ALA A 133 7.51 -13.31 19.84
C ALA A 133 6.97 -13.09 18.42
N ARG A 134 7.30 -14.00 17.49
CA ARG A 134 6.82 -13.94 16.11
C ARG A 134 5.32 -14.16 15.98
N LEU A 135 4.74 -15.06 16.77
CA LEU A 135 3.29 -15.28 16.80
C LEU A 135 2.55 -14.03 17.32
N ILE A 136 3.06 -13.41 18.39
CA ILE A 136 2.48 -12.20 18.97
C ILE A 136 2.55 -11.05 17.96
N SER A 137 3.74 -10.77 17.40
CA SER A 137 3.94 -9.67 16.45
C SER A 137 3.13 -9.87 15.16
N ALA A 138 3.09 -11.09 14.61
CA ALA A 138 2.29 -11.41 13.43
C ALA A 138 0.79 -11.21 13.68
N THR A 139 0.29 -11.59 14.87
CA THR A 139 -1.11 -11.41 15.24
C THR A 139 -1.45 -9.92 15.36
N THR A 140 -0.62 -9.14 16.06
CA THR A 140 -0.78 -7.69 16.17
C THR A 140 -0.79 -7.03 14.79
N GLN A 141 0.15 -7.39 13.91
CA GLN A 141 0.20 -6.88 12.54
C GLN A 141 -1.08 -7.19 11.76
N CYS A 142 -1.56 -8.43 11.84
CA CYS A 142 -2.76 -8.86 11.15
C CYS A 142 -3.99 -8.05 11.61
N LEU A 143 -4.14 -7.87 12.93
CA LEU A 143 -5.27 -7.11 13.50
C LEU A 143 -5.22 -5.62 13.12
N LEU A 144 -4.03 -5.00 13.15
CA LEU A 144 -3.85 -3.61 12.74
C LEU A 144 -4.15 -3.44 11.25
N ASN A 145 -3.62 -4.32 10.40
CA ASN A 145 -3.85 -4.26 8.97
C ASN A 145 -5.33 -4.51 8.60
N ALA A 146 -5.98 -5.45 9.27
CA ALA A 146 -7.39 -5.77 9.04
C ALA A 146 -8.33 -4.61 9.38
N ASN A 147 -8.09 -3.93 10.51
CA ASN A 147 -9.02 -2.93 11.05
C ASN A 147 -8.65 -1.48 10.69
N LEU A 148 -7.37 -1.16 10.52
CA LEU A 148 -6.91 0.23 10.30
C LEU A 148 -6.47 0.52 8.86
N VAL A 149 -5.96 -0.47 8.15
CA VAL A 149 -5.35 -0.28 6.82
C VAL A 149 -6.29 -0.67 5.70
N PHE A 150 -6.89 -1.87 5.77
CA PHE A 150 -7.59 -2.47 4.63
C PHE A 150 -9.11 -2.58 4.81
N ASN A 151 -9.67 -2.28 5.99
CA ASN A 151 -11.11 -2.38 6.28
C ASN A 151 -11.70 -3.70 5.76
N ARG A 152 -11.35 -4.81 6.42
CA ARG A 152 -11.66 -6.18 5.96
C ARG A 152 -13.13 -6.37 5.53
N SER A 153 -13.34 -7.07 4.42
CA SER A 153 -14.66 -7.57 4.01
C SER A 153 -14.92 -9.00 4.52
N ASN A 154 -13.84 -9.79 4.68
CA ASN A 154 -13.91 -11.20 5.08
C ASN A 154 -13.97 -11.44 6.60
N PRO A 155 -14.47 -12.61 7.04
CA PRO A 155 -14.41 -13.03 8.44
C PRO A 155 -12.96 -13.20 8.92
N LEU A 156 -12.73 -12.85 10.19
CA LEU A 156 -11.41 -12.69 10.80
C LEU A 156 -10.53 -13.94 10.71
N LEU A 157 -11.13 -15.14 10.86
CA LEU A 157 -10.41 -16.42 10.75
C LEU A 157 -9.78 -16.64 9.35
N ILE A 158 -10.50 -16.30 8.28
CA ILE A 158 -9.99 -16.47 6.91
C ILE A 158 -8.79 -15.55 6.67
N SER A 159 -8.90 -14.28 7.09
CA SER A 159 -7.80 -13.32 6.96
C SER A 159 -6.57 -13.73 7.77
N ILE A 160 -6.75 -14.28 8.98
CA ILE A 160 -5.64 -14.82 9.79
C ILE A 160 -4.93 -15.95 9.04
N VAL A 161 -5.67 -16.96 8.56
CA VAL A 161 -5.07 -18.11 7.86
C VAL A 161 -4.30 -17.66 6.61
N ARG A 162 -4.91 -16.80 5.77
CA ARG A 162 -4.26 -16.26 4.58
C ARG A 162 -3.02 -15.43 4.92
N TYR A 163 -3.07 -14.66 6.01
CA TYR A 163 -1.93 -13.87 6.49
C TYR A 163 -0.78 -14.76 6.96
N PHE A 164 -1.04 -15.79 7.76
CA PHE A 164 0.00 -16.72 8.22
C PHE A 164 0.65 -17.49 7.06
N LEU A 165 -0.13 -17.91 6.07
CA LEU A 165 0.41 -18.52 4.84
C LEU A 165 1.33 -17.54 4.12
N LEU A 166 0.91 -16.29 3.96
CA LEU A 166 1.74 -15.24 3.36
C LEU A 166 3.05 -15.03 4.14
N VAL A 167 3.01 -14.98 5.47
CA VAL A 167 4.22 -14.84 6.31
C VAL A 167 5.19 -15.99 6.09
N ALA A 168 4.71 -17.24 6.00
CA ALA A 168 5.55 -18.41 5.72
C ALA A 168 6.22 -18.33 4.33
N VAL A 169 5.47 -17.87 3.32
CA VAL A 169 6.01 -17.65 1.96
C VAL A 169 7.05 -16.54 1.97
N ILE A 170 6.77 -15.40 2.62
CA ILE A 170 7.71 -14.28 2.72
C ILE A 170 9.01 -14.71 3.41
N LEU A 171 8.92 -15.49 4.48
CA LEU A 171 10.10 -16.00 5.19
C LEU A 171 10.97 -16.87 4.29
N THR A 172 10.33 -17.76 3.53
CA THR A 172 11.02 -18.64 2.57
C THR A 172 11.67 -17.84 1.45
N CYS A 173 10.93 -16.90 0.84
CA CYS A 173 11.46 -16.00 -0.19
C CYS A 173 12.61 -15.13 0.33
N ASN A 174 12.54 -14.65 1.57
CA ASN A 174 13.60 -13.84 2.19
C ASN A 174 14.93 -14.60 2.23
N TYR A 175 14.91 -15.85 2.69
CA TYR A 175 16.10 -16.69 2.74
C TYR A 175 16.71 -16.91 1.34
N PHE A 176 15.89 -17.32 0.37
CA PHE A 176 16.38 -17.61 -0.98
C PHE A 176 16.88 -16.36 -1.71
N MET A 177 16.18 -15.23 -1.62
CA MET A 177 16.62 -13.97 -2.22
C MET A 177 17.95 -13.50 -1.63
N LEU A 178 18.09 -13.54 -0.30
CA LEU A 178 19.35 -13.22 0.36
C LEU A 178 20.49 -14.10 -0.13
N LYS A 179 20.27 -15.42 -0.21
CA LYS A 179 21.28 -16.38 -0.68
C LYS A 179 21.73 -16.07 -2.11
N VAL A 180 20.78 -15.78 -3.01
CA VAL A 180 21.08 -15.44 -4.41
C VAL A 180 21.84 -14.12 -4.52
N LEU A 181 21.39 -13.05 -3.85
CA LEU A 181 22.03 -11.74 -3.93
C LEU A 181 23.47 -11.77 -3.39
N ILE A 182 23.70 -12.47 -2.27
CA ILE A 182 25.03 -12.67 -1.73
C ILE A 182 25.91 -13.47 -2.70
N SER A 183 25.35 -14.50 -3.36
CA SER A 183 26.12 -15.30 -4.35
C SER A 183 26.53 -14.51 -5.60
N ILE A 184 25.81 -13.43 -5.93
CA ILE A 184 26.13 -12.50 -7.02
C ILE A 184 27.20 -11.47 -6.60
N GLY A 185 27.64 -11.51 -5.33
CA GLY A 185 28.69 -10.62 -4.80
C GLY A 185 28.15 -9.33 -4.17
N LEU A 186 26.83 -9.21 -3.98
CA LEU A 186 26.27 -8.08 -3.22
C LEU A 186 26.58 -8.28 -1.73
N GLY A 187 27.17 -7.26 -1.10
CA GLY A 187 27.44 -7.27 0.33
C GLY A 187 26.18 -7.55 1.16
N LEU A 188 26.35 -8.19 2.32
CA LEU A 188 25.26 -8.64 3.19
C LEU A 188 24.23 -7.53 3.50
N ILE A 189 24.73 -6.33 3.80
CA ILE A 189 23.89 -5.17 4.16
C ILE A 189 23.00 -4.77 2.98
N LEU A 190 23.59 -4.63 1.79
CA LEU A 190 22.86 -4.21 0.59
C LEU A 190 21.85 -5.28 0.15
N SER A 191 22.25 -6.54 0.18
CA SER A 191 21.38 -7.69 -0.10
C SER A 191 20.18 -7.72 0.84
N LYS A 192 20.39 -7.44 2.14
CA LYS A 192 19.33 -7.43 3.14
C LYS A 192 18.35 -6.28 2.94
N LEU A 193 18.84 -5.06 2.76
CA LEU A 193 18.00 -3.89 2.51
C LEU A 193 17.14 -4.07 1.25
N LEU A 194 17.72 -4.57 0.15
CA LEU A 194 16.99 -4.81 -1.09
C LEU A 194 15.91 -5.89 -0.91
N THR A 195 16.27 -7.01 -0.28
CA THR A 195 15.32 -8.12 -0.07
C THR A 195 14.15 -7.69 0.82
N GLU A 196 14.42 -7.00 1.93
CA GLU A 196 13.38 -6.52 2.84
C GLU A 196 12.45 -5.51 2.15
N THR A 197 13.01 -4.58 1.38
CA THR A 197 12.22 -3.57 0.64
C THR A 197 11.28 -4.24 -0.38
N ILE A 198 11.80 -5.19 -1.17
CA ILE A 198 11.01 -5.88 -2.20
C ILE A 198 9.90 -6.70 -1.54
N LEU A 199 10.22 -7.46 -0.51
CA LEU A 199 9.23 -8.29 0.18
C LEU A 199 8.19 -7.46 0.92
N PHE A 200 8.57 -6.29 1.45
CA PHE A 200 7.63 -5.35 2.06
C PHE A 200 6.58 -4.85 1.06
N ILE A 201 7.02 -4.43 -0.13
CA ILE A 201 6.12 -3.96 -1.20
C ILE A 201 5.22 -5.10 -1.69
N LEU A 202 5.79 -6.30 -1.89
CA LEU A 202 5.01 -7.49 -2.30
C LEU A 202 3.98 -7.87 -1.23
N SER A 203 4.38 -7.85 0.04
CA SER A 203 3.51 -8.14 1.17
C SER A 203 2.31 -7.19 1.20
N TYR A 204 2.52 -5.89 1.03
CA TYR A 204 1.44 -4.91 0.93
C TYR A 204 0.44 -5.25 -0.19
N ARG A 205 0.94 -5.54 -1.40
CA ARG A 205 0.09 -5.85 -2.55
C ARG A 205 -0.71 -7.14 -2.37
N VAL A 206 -0.07 -8.19 -1.86
CA VAL A 206 -0.75 -9.48 -1.63
C VAL A 206 -1.78 -9.35 -0.52
N GLN A 207 -1.45 -8.63 0.56
CA GLN A 207 -2.39 -8.41 1.66
C GLN A 207 -3.65 -7.66 1.20
N ARG A 208 -3.45 -6.61 0.41
CA ARG A 208 -4.56 -5.83 -0.14
C ARG A 208 -5.45 -6.64 -1.09
N LYS A 209 -4.86 -7.42 -2.00
CA LYS A 209 -5.61 -8.12 -3.05
C LYS A 209 -6.21 -9.47 -2.61
N PHE A 210 -5.51 -10.21 -1.74
CA PHE A 210 -5.86 -11.60 -1.44
C PHE A 210 -6.17 -11.88 0.03
N VAL A 211 -5.56 -11.16 0.98
CA VAL A 211 -5.73 -11.47 2.41
C VAL A 211 -6.95 -10.77 3.02
N PHE A 212 -7.16 -9.50 2.66
CA PHE A 212 -8.19 -8.64 3.27
C PHE A 212 -9.33 -8.22 2.34
N ASN A 213 -9.22 -8.50 1.04
CA ASN A 213 -10.33 -8.49 0.08
C ASN A 213 -11.15 -9.76 0.19
#